data_AF-A0A1V6R164-F1
#
_entry.id   AF-A0A1V6R164-F1
#
_cell.length_a   1.000
_cell.length_b   1.000
_cell.length_c   1.000
_cell.angle_alpha   90.00
_cell.angle_beta   90.00
_cell.angle_gamma   90.00
#
_symmetry.space_group_name_H-M   'P 1'
#
loop_
_entity.id
_entity.type
_entity.pdbx_description
1 polymer ?
#
loop_
_entity_poly.entity_id
_entity_poly.type
_entity_poly.pdbx_seq_one_letter_code
_entity_poly.pdbx_strand_id
1 'polypeptide(L)'
;MNTETDKLRKELEKLVLEKGLNSTGVLTGHFSPKTLDVLLKKKIQPALEVQKEIERILPTDPYFARAEKLREKYKLSPKGFGNFRKLLCGVRTFPCILLQNPINDHLEYKSMVTKTRTLGWLETELQMVQIKLEDIIIIDLFPMLTDAWIKTHPDERKQAIDDMFTLTLDFISTFKPPVIFSFQCLNPQNSDLWASFKHEQAEKLRSSMRGAEVQRVSEFSKRQSIKKRAMKKLIEHLRQKKNEIDQIHKEGLALGMFQELGDFPTLDEWSDFNNALDAMLNKLSLTKLQS
;
A
#
# COMPACT_ATOMS: atom_id res chain seq x y z
N MET A 1 -39.85 -10.45 14.34
CA MET A 1 -39.57 -9.18 13.64
C MET A 1 -38.23 -8.67 14.14
N ASN A 2 -37.19 -8.73 13.31
CA ASN A 2 -35.79 -8.62 13.75
C ASN A 2 -35.23 -7.22 13.40
N THR A 3 -35.65 -6.23 14.19
CA THR A 3 -35.45 -4.79 13.99
C THR A 3 -33.98 -4.35 14.03
N GLU A 4 -33.10 -5.12 14.67
CA GLU A 4 -31.68 -4.81 14.79
C GLU A 4 -30.88 -5.20 13.53
N THR A 5 -31.24 -6.33 12.92
CA THR A 5 -30.70 -6.79 11.62
C THR A 5 -31.06 -5.83 10.48
N ASP A 6 -32.28 -5.29 10.47
CA ASP A 6 -32.70 -4.32 9.44
C ASP A 6 -32.00 -2.96 9.62
N LYS A 7 -31.67 -2.59 10.86
CA LYS A 7 -30.91 -1.38 11.16
C LYS A 7 -29.46 -1.50 10.68
N LEU A 8 -28.82 -2.64 10.95
CA LEU A 8 -27.47 -2.96 10.46
C LEU A 8 -27.40 -3.03 8.94
N ARG A 9 -28.43 -3.59 8.29
CA ARG A 9 -28.51 -3.66 6.82
C ARG A 9 -28.58 -2.27 6.19
N LYS A 10 -29.41 -1.36 6.75
CA LYS A 10 -29.54 0.02 6.26
C LYS A 10 -28.27 0.85 6.48
N GLU A 11 -27.56 0.65 7.59
CA GLU A 11 -26.25 1.29 7.80
C GLU A 11 -25.19 0.77 6.82
N LEU A 12 -25.21 -0.53 6.51
CA LEU A 12 -24.33 -1.13 5.51
C LEU A 12 -24.61 -0.56 4.11
N GLU A 13 -25.89 -0.47 3.72
CA GLU A 13 -26.33 0.10 2.43
C GLU A 13 -25.94 1.58 2.30
N LYS A 14 -26.06 2.35 3.38
CA LYS A 14 -25.61 3.76 3.43
C LYS A 14 -24.09 3.88 3.26
N LEU A 15 -23.31 3.03 3.94
CA LEU A 15 -21.85 2.99 3.79
C LEU A 15 -21.40 2.54 2.39
N VAL A 16 -22.17 1.69 1.73
CA VAL A 16 -21.93 1.21 0.37
C VAL A 16 -22.18 2.31 -0.67
N LEU A 17 -23.25 3.10 -0.49
CA LEU A 17 -23.55 4.27 -1.31
C LEU A 17 -22.55 5.41 -1.11
N GLU A 18 -22.16 5.70 0.13
CA GLU A 18 -21.19 6.77 0.43
C GLU A 18 -19.75 6.42 0.01
N LYS A 19 -19.41 5.13 -0.14
CA LYS A 19 -18.05 4.66 -0.48
C LYS A 19 -17.93 4.02 -1.87
N GLY A 20 -18.99 4.02 -2.68
CA GLY A 20 -18.94 3.58 -4.08
C GLY A 20 -18.51 2.12 -4.26
N LEU A 21 -19.07 1.19 -3.48
CA LEU A 21 -18.83 -0.24 -3.65
C LEU A 21 -20.02 -0.88 -4.38
N ASN A 22 -19.79 -1.52 -5.52
CA ASN A 22 -20.82 -2.34 -6.16
C ASN A 22 -20.72 -3.80 -5.68
N SER A 23 -21.85 -4.51 -5.73
CA SER A 23 -22.09 -5.87 -5.18
C SER A 23 -21.23 -7.00 -5.75
N THR A 24 -20.29 -6.71 -6.64
CA THR A 24 -19.33 -7.67 -7.23
C THR A 24 -17.90 -7.49 -6.71
N GLY A 25 -17.65 -6.57 -5.77
CA GLY A 25 -16.32 -6.36 -5.20
C GLY A 25 -15.30 -5.74 -6.16
N VAL A 26 -15.74 -5.31 -7.35
CA VAL A 26 -14.92 -4.57 -8.32
C VAL A 26 -15.25 -3.08 -8.20
N LEU A 27 -14.24 -2.27 -7.90
CA LEU A 27 -14.33 -0.81 -7.91
C LEU A 27 -14.43 -0.31 -9.36
N THR A 28 -15.61 -0.42 -9.97
CA THR A 28 -15.94 0.33 -11.19
C THR A 28 -16.48 1.69 -10.77
N GLY A 29 -15.61 2.58 -10.32
CA GLY A 29 -16.03 3.96 -10.10
C GLY A 29 -16.47 4.58 -11.42
N HIS A 30 -17.72 5.02 -11.49
CA HIS A 30 -18.13 6.05 -12.44
C HIS A 30 -17.41 7.34 -12.04
N PHE A 31 -16.52 7.84 -12.90
CA PHE A 31 -15.75 9.05 -12.63
C PHE A 31 -16.12 10.12 -13.66
N SER A 32 -16.62 11.25 -13.17
CA SER A 32 -16.87 12.42 -14.02
C SER A 32 -15.57 13.18 -14.27
N PRO A 33 -15.49 14.00 -15.34
CA PRO A 33 -14.32 14.81 -15.70
C PRO A 33 -13.83 15.82 -14.64
N LYS A 34 -14.45 15.89 -13.45
CA LYS A 34 -14.16 16.85 -12.36
C LYS A 34 -13.22 16.30 -11.28
N THR A 35 -12.41 15.27 -11.56
CA THR A 35 -11.70 14.52 -10.50
C THR A 35 -10.36 15.17 -10.07
N LEU A 36 -9.60 15.73 -11.01
CA LEU A 36 -8.32 16.37 -10.72
C LEU A 36 -8.48 17.71 -9.98
N ASP A 37 -9.40 18.56 -10.43
CA ASP A 37 -9.72 19.83 -9.75
C ASP A 37 -10.17 19.61 -8.30
N VAL A 38 -10.93 18.55 -8.06
CA VAL A 38 -11.37 18.17 -6.72
C VAL A 38 -10.19 17.70 -5.87
N LEU A 39 -9.24 16.94 -6.44
CA LEU A 39 -8.00 16.55 -5.75
C LEU A 39 -7.16 17.78 -5.40
N LEU A 40 -6.95 18.68 -6.36
CA LEU A 40 -6.19 19.93 -6.17
C LEU A 40 -6.79 20.75 -5.04
N LYS A 41 -8.10 21.02 -5.08
CA LYS A 41 -8.78 21.84 -4.07
C LYS A 41 -8.89 21.18 -2.70
N LYS A 42 -9.14 19.86 -2.63
CA LYS A 42 -9.42 19.18 -1.34
C LYS A 42 -8.20 18.59 -0.66
N LYS A 43 -7.12 18.32 -1.38
CA LYS A 43 -5.96 17.60 -0.85
C LYS A 43 -4.67 18.39 -0.96
N ILE A 44 -4.40 18.95 -2.14
CA ILE A 44 -3.11 19.61 -2.42
C ILE A 44 -3.10 21.01 -1.82
N GLN A 45 -4.11 21.83 -2.13
CA GLN A 45 -4.18 23.22 -1.68
C GLN A 45 -4.12 23.35 -0.14
N PRO A 46 -4.90 22.59 0.66
CA PRO A 46 -4.81 22.68 2.12
C PRO A 46 -3.45 22.22 2.67
N ALA A 47 -2.81 21.23 2.03
CA ALA A 47 -1.49 20.77 2.43
C ALA A 47 -0.42 21.85 2.20
N LEU A 48 -0.51 22.57 1.07
CA LEU A 48 0.38 23.70 0.78
C LEU A 48 0.14 24.89 1.72
N GLU A 49 -1.11 25.18 2.08
CA GLU A 49 -1.46 26.33 2.93
C GLU A 49 -1.02 26.17 4.39
N VAL A 50 -1.06 24.94 4.92
CA VAL A 50 -0.66 24.64 6.30
C VAL A 50 0.87 24.64 6.44
N GLN A 51 1.61 24.42 5.36
CA GLN A 51 3.01 24.09 5.41
C GLN A 51 3.91 25.29 5.16
N LYS A 52 4.50 25.80 6.24
CA LYS A 52 5.38 26.99 6.23
C LYS A 52 6.84 26.67 5.90
N GLU A 53 7.24 25.40 5.99
CA GLU A 53 8.63 24.98 5.84
C GLU A 53 8.79 23.91 4.75
N ILE A 54 9.85 24.07 3.95
CA ILE A 54 10.25 23.13 2.90
C ILE A 54 11.08 22.02 3.57
N GLU A 55 10.42 20.89 3.85
CA GLU A 55 11.09 19.71 4.41
C GLU A 55 11.58 18.79 3.29
N ARG A 56 12.85 18.40 3.33
CA ARG A 56 13.47 17.48 2.37
C ARG A 56 13.80 16.15 3.04
N ILE A 57 13.73 15.07 2.27
CA ILE A 57 14.32 13.80 2.69
C ILE A 57 15.84 13.94 2.61
N LEU A 58 16.53 13.71 3.73
CA LEU A 58 17.97 13.81 3.79
C LEU A 58 18.62 12.49 3.36
N PRO A 59 19.78 12.52 2.69
CA PRO A 59 20.46 11.30 2.26
C PRO A 59 20.88 10.41 3.43
N THR A 60 20.91 10.92 4.66
CA THR A 60 21.22 10.19 5.90
C THR A 60 19.98 9.55 6.54
N ASP A 61 18.80 9.64 5.92
CA ASP A 61 17.58 9.04 6.46
C ASP A 61 17.72 7.51 6.66
N PRO A 62 17.27 6.96 7.81
CA PRO A 62 17.35 5.53 8.10
C PRO A 62 16.71 4.62 7.05
N TYR A 63 15.75 5.13 6.25
CA TYR A 63 15.17 4.41 5.11
C TYR A 63 16.24 3.86 4.17
N PHE A 64 17.33 4.63 3.94
CA PHE A 64 18.38 4.23 3.00
C PHE A 64 19.24 3.08 3.49
N ALA A 65 19.32 2.83 4.80
CA ALA A 65 20.07 1.71 5.34
C ALA A 65 19.52 0.36 4.88
N ARG A 66 18.19 0.26 4.70
CA ARG A 66 17.57 -0.96 4.16
C ARG A 66 17.82 -1.12 2.66
N ALA A 67 17.73 -0.04 1.91
CA ALA A 67 18.02 -0.05 0.48
C ALA A 67 19.48 -0.47 0.22
N GLU A 68 20.41 -0.02 1.05
CA GLU A 68 21.83 -0.40 0.98
C GLU A 68 22.04 -1.90 1.24
N LYS A 69 21.36 -2.48 2.24
CA LYS A 69 21.39 -3.95 2.48
C LYS A 69 20.89 -4.75 1.28
N LEU A 70 19.84 -4.29 0.61
CA LEU A 70 19.33 -4.95 -0.60
C LEU A 70 20.30 -4.79 -1.77
N ARG A 71 20.91 -3.62 -1.93
CA ARG A 71 21.99 -3.39 -2.90
C ARG A 71 23.15 -4.37 -2.69
N GLU A 72 23.57 -4.58 -1.45
CA GLU A 72 24.62 -5.55 -1.09
C GLU A 72 24.22 -6.98 -1.39
N LYS A 73 23.02 -7.38 -0.94
CA LYS A 73 22.46 -8.73 -1.15
C LYS A 73 22.51 -9.13 -2.64
N TYR A 74 22.09 -8.23 -3.53
CA TYR A 74 22.01 -8.48 -4.97
C TYR A 74 23.22 -7.98 -5.76
N LYS A 75 24.29 -7.54 -5.07
CA LYS A 75 25.52 -7.00 -5.67
C LYS A 75 25.27 -5.90 -6.71
N LEU A 76 24.30 -5.03 -6.41
CA LEU A 76 23.91 -3.92 -7.29
C LEU A 76 24.92 -2.78 -7.24
N SER A 77 24.95 -1.99 -8.32
CA SER A 77 25.89 -0.90 -8.51
C SER A 77 25.83 0.13 -7.37
N PRO A 78 26.97 0.49 -6.75
CA PRO A 78 27.04 1.61 -5.82
C PRO A 78 26.57 2.94 -6.45
N LYS A 79 26.81 3.12 -7.75
CA LYS A 79 26.33 4.30 -8.49
C LYS A 79 24.82 4.32 -8.63
N GLY A 80 24.23 3.17 -8.96
CA GLY A 80 22.77 2.98 -9.00
C GLY A 80 22.12 3.34 -7.66
N PHE A 81 22.72 2.90 -6.56
CA PHE A 81 22.27 3.30 -5.21
C PHE A 81 22.42 4.79 -4.93
N GLY A 82 23.53 5.41 -5.35
CA GLY A 82 23.73 6.86 -5.24
C GLY A 82 22.67 7.67 -6.01
N ASN A 83 22.32 7.21 -7.21
CA ASN A 83 21.26 7.83 -8.01
C ASN A 83 19.89 7.62 -7.39
N PHE A 84 19.57 6.41 -6.95
CA PHE A 84 18.35 6.10 -6.21
C PHE A 84 18.18 7.03 -4.99
N ARG A 85 19.23 7.22 -4.19
CA ARG A 85 19.21 8.15 -3.07
C ARG A 85 18.91 9.58 -3.51
N LYS A 86 19.61 10.07 -4.53
CA LYS A 86 19.41 11.44 -5.05
C LYS A 86 17.98 11.67 -5.53
N LEU A 87 17.41 10.72 -6.28
CA LEU A 87 16.03 10.80 -6.78
C LEU A 87 15.00 10.88 -5.65
N LEU A 88 15.27 10.27 -4.49
CA LEU A 88 14.36 10.30 -3.34
C LEU A 88 14.57 11.49 -2.38
N CYS A 89 15.69 12.22 -2.46
CA CYS A 89 16.02 13.32 -1.55
C CYS A 89 15.31 14.67 -1.87
N GLY A 90 14.11 14.60 -2.45
CA GLY A 90 13.29 15.75 -2.81
C GLY A 90 12.52 16.35 -1.64
N VAL A 91 11.69 17.35 -1.95
CA VAL A 91 10.79 18.02 -1.01
C VAL A 91 9.57 17.14 -0.76
N ARG A 92 9.27 16.85 0.51
CA ARG A 92 8.20 15.92 0.94
C ARG A 92 6.79 16.41 0.63
N THR A 93 6.65 17.72 0.48
CA THR A 93 5.37 18.41 0.32
C THR A 93 4.95 18.49 -1.14
N PHE A 94 5.91 18.30 -2.05
CA PHE A 94 5.67 18.29 -3.47
C PHE A 94 5.06 16.97 -3.92
N PRO A 95 4.25 16.97 -4.99
CA PRO A 95 3.85 15.75 -5.65
C PRO A 95 5.07 14.92 -6.05
N CYS A 96 5.01 13.62 -5.78
CA CYS A 96 6.04 12.69 -6.20
C CYS A 96 5.75 12.17 -7.61
N ILE A 97 6.79 11.75 -8.31
CA ILE A 97 6.66 11.09 -9.62
C ILE A 97 7.06 9.63 -9.45
N LEU A 98 6.23 8.72 -9.96
CA LEU A 98 6.52 7.29 -9.96
C LEU A 98 6.89 6.83 -11.38
N LEU A 99 8.11 6.33 -11.53
CA LEU A 99 8.66 5.71 -12.73
C LEU A 99 8.75 4.19 -12.55
N GLN A 100 8.95 3.46 -13.64
CA GLN A 100 9.25 2.02 -13.54
C GLN A 100 10.67 1.82 -12.99
N ASN A 101 11.66 2.35 -13.71
CA ASN A 101 13.07 2.48 -13.32
C ASN A 101 13.80 3.24 -14.47
N PRO A 102 14.80 4.09 -14.21
CA PRO A 102 15.62 4.70 -15.25
C PRO A 102 16.52 3.66 -15.92
N ILE A 103 16.58 3.68 -17.26
CA ILE A 103 17.38 2.71 -18.05
C ILE A 103 18.90 2.87 -17.82
N ASN A 104 19.34 4.04 -17.31
CA ASN A 104 20.75 4.43 -17.22
C ASN A 104 21.24 4.65 -15.78
N ASP A 105 20.67 3.94 -14.80
CA ASP A 105 20.95 4.14 -13.37
C ASP A 105 22.42 3.94 -12.96
N HIS A 106 23.18 3.19 -13.76
CA HIS A 106 24.59 2.90 -13.54
C HIS A 106 25.53 4.08 -13.87
N LEU A 107 25.03 5.11 -14.57
CA LEU A 107 25.80 6.30 -14.94
C LEU A 107 25.92 7.28 -13.77
N GLU A 108 26.79 8.28 -13.91
CA GLU A 108 26.74 9.45 -13.03
C GLU A 108 25.41 10.18 -13.15
N TYR A 109 24.91 10.74 -12.04
CA TYR A 109 23.56 11.30 -11.95
C TYR A 109 23.19 12.23 -13.12
N LYS A 110 24.03 13.24 -13.42
CA LYS A 110 23.77 14.16 -14.53
C LYS A 110 23.66 13.43 -15.88
N SER A 111 24.56 12.48 -16.13
CA SER A 111 24.53 11.68 -17.34
C SER A 111 23.31 10.75 -17.39
N MET A 112 22.86 10.19 -16.25
CA MET A 112 21.63 9.42 -16.16
C MET A 112 20.42 10.28 -16.54
N VAL A 113 20.32 11.50 -16.02
CA VAL A 113 19.23 12.45 -16.33
C VAL A 113 19.23 12.79 -17.81
N THR A 114 20.36 13.23 -18.36
CA THR A 114 20.46 13.61 -19.79
C THR A 114 20.16 12.45 -20.75
N LYS A 115 20.59 11.22 -20.41
CA LYS A 115 20.38 10.05 -21.29
C LYS A 115 19.04 9.35 -21.09
N THR A 116 18.32 9.66 -20.02
CA THR A 116 17.00 9.09 -19.76
C THR A 116 15.95 10.08 -20.23
N ARG A 117 15.34 9.82 -21.39
CA ARG A 117 14.38 10.73 -22.05
C ARG A 117 13.32 11.28 -21.09
N THR A 118 12.75 10.44 -20.23
CA THR A 118 11.73 10.87 -19.25
C THR A 118 12.30 11.82 -18.21
N LEU A 119 13.50 11.56 -17.68
CA LEU A 119 14.13 12.44 -16.69
C LEU A 119 14.54 13.77 -17.31
N GLY A 120 15.13 13.76 -18.51
CA GLY A 120 15.49 14.99 -19.22
C GLY A 120 14.27 15.83 -19.62
N TRP A 121 13.17 15.18 -20.00
CA TRP A 121 11.89 15.87 -20.23
C TRP A 121 11.37 16.48 -18.92
N LEU A 122 11.32 15.72 -17.82
CA LEU A 122 10.90 16.23 -16.51
C LEU A 122 11.74 17.41 -16.04
N GLU A 123 13.07 17.33 -16.18
CA GLU A 123 13.99 18.42 -15.84
C GLU A 123 13.63 19.69 -16.62
N THR A 124 13.34 19.57 -17.92
CA THR A 124 12.94 20.69 -18.77
C THR A 124 11.61 21.30 -18.32
N GLU A 125 10.59 20.47 -18.08
CA GLU A 125 9.26 20.93 -17.66
C GLU A 125 9.28 21.62 -16.30
N LEU A 126 10.01 21.05 -15.33
CA LEU A 126 10.14 21.63 -13.98
C LEU A 126 10.93 22.94 -14.02
N GLN A 127 11.95 23.03 -14.87
CA GLN A 127 12.74 24.25 -15.02
C GLN A 127 11.90 25.44 -15.52
N MET A 128 10.87 25.19 -16.35
CA MET A 128 9.95 26.26 -16.79
C MET A 128 9.19 26.91 -15.63
N VAL A 129 9.00 26.19 -14.53
CA VAL A 129 8.40 26.70 -13.29
C VAL A 129 9.42 26.93 -12.17
N GLN A 130 10.71 27.01 -12.53
CA GLN A 130 11.84 27.25 -11.62
C GLN A 130 12.00 26.21 -10.50
N ILE A 131 11.53 24.99 -10.72
CA ILE A 131 11.73 23.85 -9.82
C ILE A 131 12.85 22.98 -10.39
N LYS A 132 13.79 22.56 -9.55
CA LYS A 132 14.85 21.65 -9.99
C LYS A 132 14.35 20.21 -9.93
N LEU A 133 14.89 19.34 -10.77
CA LEU A 133 14.56 17.91 -10.72
C LEU A 133 14.84 17.32 -9.33
N GLU A 134 15.92 17.75 -8.68
CA GLU A 134 16.28 17.32 -7.33
C GLU A 134 15.28 17.77 -6.26
N ASP A 135 14.44 18.77 -6.52
CA ASP A 135 13.39 19.20 -5.58
C ASP A 135 12.18 18.25 -5.60
N ILE A 136 12.02 17.45 -6.66
CA ILE A 136 10.94 16.48 -6.81
C ILE A 136 11.42 15.11 -6.35
N ILE A 137 10.59 14.44 -5.54
CA ILE A 137 10.80 13.02 -5.21
C ILE A 137 10.40 12.18 -6.42
N ILE A 138 11.38 11.46 -6.98
CA ILE A 138 11.19 10.50 -8.06
C ILE A 138 11.35 9.10 -7.47
N ILE A 139 10.25 8.36 -7.47
CA ILE A 139 10.14 7.00 -6.95
C ILE A 139 10.27 6.04 -8.14
N ASP A 140 11.13 5.05 -8.01
CA ASP A 140 11.18 3.94 -8.95
C ASP A 140 10.33 2.78 -8.44
N LEU A 141 9.63 2.09 -9.34
CA LEU A 141 8.85 0.90 -9.01
C LEU A 141 9.75 -0.27 -8.64
N PHE A 142 10.90 -0.38 -9.32
CA PHE A 142 11.93 -1.39 -9.09
C PHE A 142 13.30 -0.71 -8.97
N PRO A 143 13.59 -0.04 -7.84
CA PRO A 143 14.81 0.74 -7.68
C PRO A 143 16.06 -0.12 -7.86
N MET A 144 17.09 0.46 -8.50
CA MET A 144 18.42 -0.13 -8.74
C MET A 144 18.47 -1.41 -9.60
N LEU A 145 17.32 -1.98 -9.99
CA LEU A 145 17.26 -3.12 -10.88
C LEU A 145 17.33 -2.64 -12.33
N THR A 146 18.26 -3.24 -13.07
CA THR A 146 18.41 -3.02 -14.51
C THR A 146 17.93 -4.23 -15.29
N ASP A 147 17.50 -4.01 -16.52
CA ASP A 147 17.17 -5.10 -17.44
C ASP A 147 18.37 -6.06 -17.63
N ALA A 148 19.59 -5.52 -17.62
CA ALA A 148 20.81 -6.32 -17.72
C ALA A 148 20.96 -7.26 -16.51
N TRP A 149 20.78 -6.75 -15.30
CA TRP A 149 20.85 -7.57 -14.08
C TRP A 149 19.79 -8.67 -14.08
N ILE A 150 18.56 -8.34 -14.46
CA ILE A 150 17.44 -9.28 -14.55
C ILE A 150 17.70 -10.40 -15.55
N LYS A 151 18.32 -10.09 -16.68
CA LYS A 151 18.70 -11.06 -17.70
C LYS A 151 19.78 -12.02 -17.19
N THR A 152 20.76 -11.52 -16.44
CA THR A 152 21.92 -12.31 -15.99
C THR A 152 21.68 -13.09 -14.69
N HIS A 153 20.62 -12.78 -13.93
CA HIS A 153 20.29 -13.45 -12.66
C HIS A 153 18.89 -14.07 -12.68
N PRO A 154 18.61 -15.05 -13.56
CA PRO A 154 17.27 -15.65 -13.68
C PRO A 154 16.77 -16.29 -12.37
N ASP A 155 17.68 -16.90 -11.59
CA ASP A 155 17.32 -17.62 -10.36
C ASP A 155 16.94 -16.68 -9.20
N GLU A 156 17.56 -15.51 -9.14
CA GLU A 156 17.31 -14.51 -8.10
C GLU A 156 16.24 -13.49 -8.50
N ARG A 157 15.90 -13.43 -9.79
CA ARG A 157 15.04 -12.42 -10.43
C ARG A 157 13.77 -12.15 -9.63
N LYS A 158 13.01 -13.20 -9.32
CA LYS A 158 11.70 -13.06 -8.67
C LYS A 158 11.85 -12.41 -7.29
N GLN A 159 12.75 -12.91 -6.46
CA GLN A 159 12.96 -12.40 -5.11
C GLN A 159 13.51 -10.97 -5.13
N ALA A 160 14.40 -10.65 -6.06
CA ALA A 160 14.91 -9.29 -6.21
C ALA A 160 13.82 -8.29 -6.60
N ILE A 161 12.97 -8.66 -7.56
CA ILE A 161 11.81 -7.83 -7.95
C ILE A 161 10.87 -7.62 -6.76
N ASP A 162 10.53 -8.68 -6.01
CA ASP A 162 9.65 -8.60 -4.85
C ASP A 162 10.25 -7.72 -3.73
N ASP A 163 11.55 -7.87 -3.45
CA ASP A 163 12.26 -7.08 -2.45
C ASP A 163 12.31 -5.60 -2.83
N MET A 164 12.61 -5.28 -4.09
CA MET A 164 12.69 -3.90 -4.58
C MET A 164 11.33 -3.23 -4.66
N PHE A 165 10.30 -3.97 -5.09
CA PHE A 165 8.94 -3.45 -5.05
C PHE A 165 8.47 -3.22 -3.61
N THR A 166 8.82 -4.12 -2.68
CA THR A 166 8.53 -3.94 -1.26
C THR A 166 9.22 -2.68 -0.72
N LEU A 167 10.48 -2.44 -1.11
CA LEU A 167 11.21 -1.21 -0.76
C LEU A 167 10.44 0.04 -1.22
N THR A 168 9.93 0.05 -2.46
CA THR A 168 9.08 1.13 -2.98
C THR A 168 7.79 1.31 -2.18
N LEU A 169 7.11 0.21 -1.82
CA LEU A 169 5.91 0.29 -0.97
C LEU A 169 6.21 0.81 0.44
N ASP A 170 7.40 0.51 0.96
CA ASP A 170 7.83 1.00 2.27
C ASP A 170 8.15 2.48 2.23
N PHE A 171 8.74 2.99 1.15
CA PHE A 171 8.89 4.43 0.91
C PHE A 171 7.54 5.14 0.99
N ILE A 172 6.57 4.70 0.19
CA ILE A 172 5.24 5.34 0.13
C ILE A 172 4.56 5.29 1.51
N SER A 173 4.71 4.18 2.23
CA SER A 173 4.14 4.03 3.58
C SER A 173 4.82 4.92 4.63
N THR A 174 6.12 5.15 4.49
CA THR A 174 6.95 5.90 5.46
C THR A 174 6.75 7.39 5.28
N PHE A 175 6.93 7.87 4.05
CA PHE A 175 6.91 9.30 3.75
C PHE A 175 5.52 9.83 3.42
N LYS A 176 4.56 8.95 3.10
CA LYS A 176 3.14 9.26 2.84
C LYS A 176 2.99 10.46 1.89
N PRO A 177 3.54 10.36 0.67
CA PRO A 177 3.49 11.47 -0.27
C PRO A 177 2.04 11.90 -0.52
N PRO A 178 1.76 13.20 -0.57
CA PRO A 178 0.39 13.70 -0.69
C PRO A 178 -0.25 13.31 -2.02
N VAL A 179 0.56 13.25 -3.08
CA VAL A 179 0.17 12.90 -4.45
C VAL A 179 1.32 12.14 -5.11
N ILE A 180 0.96 11.13 -5.88
CA ILE A 180 1.90 10.40 -6.75
C ILE A 180 1.38 10.52 -8.18
N PHE A 181 2.18 11.12 -9.05
CA PHE A 181 1.96 11.08 -10.49
C PHE A 181 2.62 9.83 -11.07
N SER A 182 1.81 8.90 -11.54
CA SER A 182 2.31 7.65 -12.12
C SER A 182 2.60 7.80 -13.61
N PHE A 183 3.86 7.60 -13.96
CA PHE A 183 4.42 7.62 -15.31
C PHE A 183 4.86 6.22 -15.75
N GLN A 184 4.58 5.20 -14.94
CA GLN A 184 4.91 3.81 -15.25
C GLN A 184 3.79 3.16 -16.08
N CYS A 185 4.15 2.68 -17.26
CA CYS A 185 3.28 1.96 -18.17
C CYS A 185 3.53 0.44 -18.09
N LEU A 186 3.87 -0.10 -16.90
CA LEU A 186 4.21 -1.52 -16.74
C LEU A 186 3.13 -2.36 -17.42
N ASN A 187 3.48 -3.03 -18.51
CA ASN A 187 2.57 -3.88 -19.24
C ASN A 187 3.00 -5.33 -19.04
N PRO A 188 2.37 -6.08 -18.12
CA PRO A 188 2.71 -7.47 -17.84
C PRO A 188 2.62 -8.37 -19.08
N GLN A 189 1.89 -7.94 -20.13
CA GLN A 189 1.69 -8.73 -21.34
C GLN A 189 2.80 -8.55 -22.39
N ASN A 190 3.66 -7.53 -22.28
CA ASN A 190 4.57 -7.14 -23.36
C ASN A 190 6.07 -7.14 -23.00
N SER A 191 6.47 -7.66 -21.83
CA SER A 191 7.89 -7.81 -21.54
C SER A 191 8.20 -9.18 -20.96
N ASP A 192 8.92 -10.01 -21.73
CA ASP A 192 9.39 -11.33 -21.27
C ASP A 192 10.21 -11.24 -19.98
N LEU A 193 10.76 -10.06 -19.69
CA LEU A 193 11.60 -9.78 -18.53
C LEU A 193 10.80 -9.52 -17.24
N TRP A 194 9.67 -8.81 -17.33
CA TRP A 194 8.87 -8.38 -16.18
C TRP A 194 7.46 -8.98 -16.14
N ALA A 195 7.06 -9.77 -17.14
CA ALA A 195 5.73 -10.37 -17.30
C ALA A 195 5.30 -11.28 -16.13
N SER A 196 6.26 -11.84 -15.38
CA SER A 196 6.00 -12.70 -14.23
C SER A 196 5.60 -11.93 -12.97
N PHE A 197 5.81 -10.61 -12.92
CA PHE A 197 5.49 -9.82 -11.75
C PHE A 197 3.99 -9.50 -11.69
N LYS A 198 3.29 -10.16 -10.77
CA LYS A 198 1.87 -9.92 -10.48
C LYS A 198 1.71 -9.51 -9.01
N HIS A 199 1.40 -8.25 -8.78
CA HIS A 199 1.18 -7.73 -7.44
C HIS A 199 0.00 -6.75 -7.42
N GLU A 200 -0.96 -6.95 -6.50
CA GLU A 200 -2.20 -6.15 -6.42
C GLU A 200 -1.93 -4.64 -6.31
N GLN A 201 -0.91 -4.26 -5.54
CA GLN A 201 -0.53 -2.85 -5.38
C GLN A 201 0.15 -2.28 -6.64
N ALA A 202 0.79 -3.09 -7.47
CA ALA A 202 1.43 -2.61 -8.70
C ALA A 202 0.39 -2.18 -9.74
N GLU A 203 -0.73 -2.90 -9.82
CA GLU A 203 -1.88 -2.51 -10.65
C GLU A 203 -2.47 -1.15 -10.23
N LYS A 204 -2.53 -0.88 -8.92
CA LYS A 204 -3.02 0.42 -8.41
C LYS A 204 -2.06 1.57 -8.69
N LEU A 205 -0.79 1.27 -8.83
CA LEU A 205 0.27 2.24 -9.14
C LEU A 205 0.46 2.41 -10.65
N ARG A 206 -0.26 1.68 -11.50
CA ARG A 206 -0.10 1.68 -12.95
C ARG A 206 -0.75 2.88 -13.61
N SER A 207 -0.06 3.46 -14.59
CA SER A 207 -0.62 4.48 -15.47
C SER A 207 -1.22 3.84 -16.73
N SER A 208 -2.14 4.56 -17.38
CA SER A 208 -2.71 4.15 -18.67
C SER A 208 -3.08 5.38 -19.47
N MET A 209 -2.85 5.37 -20.79
CA MET A 209 -3.20 6.48 -21.68
C MET A 209 -4.67 6.90 -21.53
N ARG A 210 -5.59 5.92 -21.60
CA ARG A 210 -7.03 6.17 -21.37
C ARG A 210 -7.31 6.83 -20.02
N GLY A 211 -6.58 6.43 -18.98
CA GLY A 211 -6.68 7.04 -17.64
C GLY A 211 -6.16 8.48 -17.63
N ALA A 212 -5.07 8.76 -18.32
CA ALA A 212 -4.51 10.11 -18.44
C ALA A 212 -5.44 11.05 -19.24
N GLU A 213 -5.99 10.59 -20.36
CA GLU A 213 -6.94 11.33 -21.20
C GLU A 213 -8.18 11.79 -20.42
N VAL A 214 -8.68 10.96 -19.51
CA VAL A 214 -9.83 11.30 -18.65
C VAL A 214 -9.44 11.84 -17.28
N GLN A 215 -8.16 12.16 -17.06
CA GLN A 215 -7.62 12.68 -15.78
C GLN A 215 -8.01 11.82 -14.57
N ARG A 216 -7.90 10.49 -14.71
CA ARG A 216 -8.27 9.53 -13.68
C ARG A 216 -7.35 9.65 -12.46
N VAL A 217 -7.96 9.89 -11.31
CA VAL A 217 -7.29 9.85 -9.99
C VAL A 217 -7.70 8.58 -9.26
N SER A 218 -6.79 7.99 -8.50
CA SER A 218 -7.07 6.81 -7.67
C SER A 218 -6.45 6.99 -6.29
N GLU A 219 -7.19 6.58 -5.25
CA GLU A 219 -6.65 6.60 -3.90
C GLU A 219 -5.70 5.41 -3.70
N PHE A 220 -4.44 5.71 -3.43
CA PHE A 220 -3.46 4.71 -3.04
C PHE A 220 -3.40 4.60 -1.52
N SER A 221 -3.81 3.45 -1.00
CA SER A 221 -3.53 3.07 0.39
C SER A 221 -2.93 1.68 0.39
N LYS A 222 -1.76 1.53 1.02
CA LYS A 222 -1.14 0.23 1.33
C LYS A 222 -2.02 -0.49 2.35
N ARG A 223 -3.21 -0.93 1.93
CA ARG A 223 -4.15 -1.72 2.73
C ARG A 223 -3.62 -3.14 2.87
N GLN A 224 -2.47 -3.30 3.53
CA GLN A 224 -2.41 -4.45 4.44
C GLN A 224 -3.26 -4.08 5.66
N SER A 225 -4.43 -4.71 5.73
CA SER A 225 -5.23 -4.90 6.94
C SER A 225 -6.22 -3.81 7.41
N ILE A 226 -7.04 -3.15 6.58
CA ILE A 226 -8.33 -2.67 7.18
C ILE A 226 -9.10 -3.90 7.68
N LYS A 227 -9.19 -4.95 6.85
CA LYS A 227 -9.75 -6.24 7.24
C LYS A 227 -8.99 -6.88 8.40
N LYS A 228 -7.65 -7.00 8.33
CA LYS A 228 -6.85 -7.64 9.39
C LYS A 228 -6.69 -6.80 10.68
N ARG A 229 -6.83 -5.46 10.64
CA ARG A 229 -6.93 -4.57 11.81
C ARG A 229 -8.33 -4.59 12.41
N ALA A 230 -9.38 -4.62 11.59
CA ALA A 230 -10.75 -4.84 12.04
C ALA A 230 -10.90 -6.23 12.67
N MET A 231 -10.29 -7.25 12.07
CA MET A 231 -10.28 -8.61 12.59
C MET A 231 -9.50 -8.72 13.90
N LYS A 232 -8.33 -8.08 14.02
CA LYS A 232 -7.60 -7.98 15.29
C LYS A 232 -8.44 -7.32 16.39
N LYS A 233 -9.10 -6.19 16.08
CA LYS A 233 -9.99 -5.50 17.02
C LYS A 233 -11.20 -6.36 17.43
N LEU A 234 -11.76 -7.11 16.49
CA LEU A 234 -12.87 -8.03 16.77
C LEU A 234 -12.42 -9.17 17.70
N ILE A 235 -11.26 -9.78 17.44
CA ILE A 235 -10.68 -10.83 18.29
C ILE A 235 -10.41 -10.30 19.70
N GLU A 236 -9.86 -9.10 19.83
CA GLU A 236 -9.59 -8.45 21.11
C GLU A 236 -10.88 -8.20 21.90
N HIS A 237 -11.93 -7.70 21.24
CA HIS A 237 -13.24 -7.49 21.86
C HIS A 237 -13.90 -8.79 22.32
N LEU A 238 -13.84 -9.85 21.50
CA LEU A 238 -14.38 -11.16 21.85
C LEU A 238 -13.66 -11.77 23.06
N ARG A 239 -12.33 -11.61 23.15
CA ARG A 239 -11.55 -12.04 24.33
C ARG A 239 -11.95 -11.29 25.58
N GLN A 240 -12.13 -9.97 25.49
CA GLN A 240 -12.58 -9.16 26.63
C GLN A 240 -13.96 -9.60 27.13
N LYS A 241 -14.91 -9.84 26.22
CA LYS A 241 -16.25 -10.31 26.56
C LYS A 241 -16.26 -11.71 27.17
N LYS A 242 -15.41 -12.62 26.70
CA LYS A 242 -15.23 -13.94 27.33
C LYS A 242 -14.73 -13.79 28.77
N ASN A 243 -13.71 -12.96 29.01
CA ASN A 243 -13.19 -12.72 30.35
C ASN A 243 -14.25 -12.13 31.30
N GLU A 244 -15.09 -11.22 30.82
CA GLU A 244 -16.22 -10.68 31.59
C GLU A 244 -17.23 -11.77 31.97
N ILE A 245 -17.58 -12.66 31.02
CA ILE A 245 -18.49 -13.79 31.26
C ILE A 245 -17.88 -14.79 32.24
N ASP A 246 -16.61 -15.14 32.07
CA ASP A 246 -15.90 -16.07 32.96
C ASP A 246 -15.81 -15.50 34.39
N GLN A 247 -15.64 -14.18 34.53
CA GLN A 247 -15.62 -13.49 35.82
C GLN A 247 -17.00 -13.51 36.49
N ILE A 248 -18.07 -13.17 35.76
CA ILE A 248 -19.46 -13.25 36.27
C ILE A 248 -19.79 -14.68 36.68
N HIS A 249 -19.35 -15.67 35.91
CA HIS A 249 -19.57 -17.08 36.22
C HIS A 249 -18.82 -17.51 37.48
N LYS A 250 -17.55 -17.11 37.65
CA LYS A 250 -16.78 -17.35 38.89
C LYS A 250 -17.42 -16.68 40.11
N GLU A 251 -17.88 -15.45 39.96
CA GLU A 251 -18.57 -14.71 41.03
C GLU A 251 -19.89 -15.38 41.39
N GLY A 252 -20.70 -15.79 40.40
CA GLY A 252 -21.93 -16.51 40.67
C GLY A 252 -21.72 -17.93 41.20
N LEU A 253 -20.64 -18.63 40.82
CA LEU A 253 -20.24 -19.89 41.47
C LEU A 253 -19.88 -19.66 42.95
N ALA A 254 -19.10 -18.62 43.25
CA ALA A 254 -18.75 -18.25 44.63
C ALA A 254 -19.98 -17.86 45.47
N LEU A 255 -21.02 -17.33 44.82
CA LEU A 255 -22.30 -17.00 45.43
C LEU A 255 -23.31 -18.17 45.43
N GLY A 256 -22.92 -19.35 44.93
CA GLY A 256 -23.80 -20.53 44.82
C GLY A 256 -24.96 -20.38 43.82
N MET A 257 -24.89 -19.39 42.93
CA MET A 257 -25.90 -19.04 41.93
C MET A 257 -25.78 -19.85 40.62
N PHE A 258 -24.65 -20.51 40.38
CA PHE A 258 -24.40 -21.33 39.20
C PHE A 258 -23.93 -22.75 39.57
N GLN A 259 -24.23 -23.74 38.72
CA GLN A 259 -23.62 -25.08 38.74
C GLN A 259 -22.49 -25.14 37.70
N GLU A 260 -21.46 -25.96 37.93
CA GLU A 260 -20.33 -26.09 37.00
C GLU A 260 -20.80 -26.46 35.58
N LEU A 261 -20.53 -25.59 34.61
CA LEU A 261 -20.80 -25.83 33.19
C LEU A 261 -19.69 -26.71 32.60
N GLY A 262 -20.10 -27.77 31.90
CA GLY A 262 -19.21 -28.66 31.15
C GLY A 262 -18.45 -27.95 30.02
N ASP A 263 -17.29 -28.53 29.70
CA ASP A 263 -16.20 -28.11 28.81
C ASP A 263 -16.52 -27.03 27.76
N PHE A 264 -16.15 -25.78 28.07
CA PHE A 264 -15.92 -24.74 27.08
C PHE A 264 -14.48 -24.81 26.53
N PRO A 265 -14.25 -24.42 25.25
CA PRO A 265 -12.93 -24.41 24.66
C PRO A 265 -11.95 -23.51 25.42
N THR A 266 -10.75 -24.02 25.65
CA THR A 266 -9.70 -23.43 26.50
C THR A 266 -9.03 -22.24 25.81
N LEU A 267 -8.30 -21.40 26.55
CA LEU A 267 -7.63 -20.20 26.02
C LEU A 267 -6.58 -20.53 24.95
N ASP A 268 -5.96 -21.72 25.04
CA ASP A 268 -4.92 -22.19 24.13
C ASP A 268 -5.45 -22.52 22.74
N GLU A 269 -6.71 -22.94 22.62
CA GLU A 269 -7.39 -23.19 21.34
C GLU A 269 -7.64 -21.90 20.54
N TRP A 270 -7.49 -20.74 21.17
CA TRP A 270 -7.67 -19.40 20.58
C TRP A 270 -6.34 -18.66 20.33
N SER A 271 -5.21 -19.30 20.62
CA SER A 271 -3.87 -18.71 20.49
C SER A 271 -3.34 -18.78 19.05
N ASP A 272 -3.70 -19.82 18.30
CA ASP A 272 -3.42 -19.95 16.87
C ASP A 272 -4.58 -19.40 16.02
N PHE A 273 -4.24 -18.47 15.13
CA PHE A 273 -5.16 -17.81 14.21
C PHE A 273 -5.89 -18.79 13.29
N ASN A 274 -5.23 -19.86 12.84
CA ASN A 274 -5.85 -20.85 11.95
C ASN A 274 -6.86 -21.72 12.71
N ASN A 275 -6.50 -22.15 13.93
CA ASN A 275 -7.38 -22.96 14.77
C ASN A 275 -8.63 -22.18 15.22
N ALA A 276 -8.48 -20.89 15.54
CA ALA A 276 -9.62 -20.04 15.89
C ALA A 276 -10.59 -19.83 14.71
N LEU A 277 -10.06 -19.71 13.48
CA LEU A 277 -10.87 -19.56 12.28
C LEU A 277 -11.61 -20.85 11.92
N ASP A 278 -10.93 -22.00 12.00
CA ASP A 278 -11.52 -23.32 11.74
C ASP A 278 -12.58 -23.70 12.78
N ALA A 279 -12.34 -23.40 14.06
CA ALA A 279 -13.34 -23.60 15.12
C ALA A 279 -14.59 -22.73 14.93
N MET A 280 -14.43 -21.49 14.48
CA MET A 280 -15.55 -20.59 14.15
C MET A 280 -16.33 -21.09 12.93
N LEU A 281 -15.64 -21.52 11.87
CA LEU A 281 -16.27 -22.04 10.66
C LEU A 281 -17.04 -23.33 10.94
N ASN A 282 -16.48 -24.24 11.74
CA ASN A 282 -17.14 -25.49 12.14
C ASN A 282 -18.42 -25.26 12.98
N LYS A 283 -18.45 -24.24 13.84
CA LYS A 283 -19.67 -23.90 14.60
C LYS A 283 -20.75 -23.22 13.74
N LEU A 284 -20.33 -22.45 12.73
CA LEU A 284 -21.25 -21.82 11.77
C LEU A 284 -21.83 -22.79 10.74
N SER A 285 -21.12 -23.89 10.44
CA SER A 285 -21.64 -24.97 9.59
C SER A 285 -22.58 -25.91 10.37
N LEU A 286 -22.35 -26.15 11.66
CA LEU A 286 -23.26 -26.93 12.52
C LEU A 286 -24.61 -26.24 12.76
N THR A 287 -24.65 -24.91 12.83
CA THR A 287 -25.90 -24.14 12.98
C THR A 287 -26.78 -24.13 11.74
N LYS A 288 -26.26 -24.50 10.56
CA LYS A 288 -27.05 -24.66 9.32
C LYS A 288 -27.68 -26.05 9.16
N LEU A 289 -27.34 -27.01 10.01
CA LEU A 289 -27.89 -28.37 9.97
C LEU A 289 -29.02 -28.61 11.00
N GLN A 290 -29.38 -27.59 11.78
CA GLN A 290 -30.43 -27.66 12.81
C GLN A 290 -31.55 -26.62 12.62
N SER A 291 -31.64 -25.98 11.46
CA SER A 291 -32.75 -25.10 11.04
C SER A 291 -33.43 -25.65 9.80
#